data_AF-A0A5B7BN68-F1
#
_entry.id   AF-A0A5B7BN68-F1
#
_cell.length_a   1.000
_cell.length_b   1.000
_cell.length_c   1.000
_cell.angle_alpha   90.00
_cell.angle_beta   90.00
_cell.angle_gamma   90.00
#
_symmetry.space_group_name_H-M   'P 1'
#
loop_
_entity.id
_entity.type
_entity.pdbx_description
1 polymer ?
#
loop_
_entity_poly.entity_id
_entity_poly.type
_entity_poly.pdbx_seq_one_letter_code
_entity_poly.pdbx_strand_id
1 'polypeptide(L)'
;MHCSKGVRLSAAPFLTRWLIQHRSHSKLFVGGLSYDTNETVLKDAFGLHGDIIGVKVICDHVSGKSKGYGFVQYTSEIAANKALKEMDGQSLDGRNIRVHYAHKG
;
A
#
# COMPACT_ATOMS: atom_id res chain seq x y z
N MET A 1 12.75 25.97 44.43
CA MET A 1 11.79 26.57 43.47
C MET A 1 11.53 25.51 42.40
N HIS A 2 10.54 24.64 42.62
CA HIS A 2 10.22 23.51 41.75
C HIS A 2 9.00 23.85 40.89
N CYS A 3 9.09 23.68 39.56
CA CYS A 3 8.18 22.84 38.77
C CYS A 3 8.42 23.00 37.26
N SER A 4 8.96 21.94 36.66
CA SER A 4 8.88 21.65 35.23
C SER A 4 7.46 21.21 34.85
N LYS A 5 6.84 21.80 33.83
CA LYS A 5 5.77 21.21 32.99
C LYS A 5 5.91 21.88 31.61
N GLY A 6 6.28 21.24 30.51
CA GLY A 6 5.91 19.90 30.04
C GLY A 6 4.66 20.00 29.19
N VAL A 7 4.75 20.47 27.93
CA VAL A 7 3.68 20.32 26.94
C VAL A 7 4.05 19.16 26.03
N ARG A 8 3.60 17.97 26.40
CA ARG A 8 3.66 16.78 25.55
C ARG A 8 2.52 16.90 24.54
N LEU A 9 2.84 17.25 23.29
CA LEU A 9 1.88 17.25 22.18
C LEU A 9 1.51 15.80 21.84
N SER A 10 0.51 15.27 22.55
CA SER A 10 -0.20 14.05 22.18
C SER A 10 -1.35 14.43 21.25
N ALA A 11 -1.07 14.64 19.97
CA ALA A 11 -2.10 14.78 18.96
C ALA A 11 -2.65 13.39 18.63
N ALA A 12 -3.86 13.08 19.10
CA ALA A 12 -4.56 11.83 18.81
C ALA A 12 -4.90 11.72 17.31
N PRO A 13 -4.63 10.58 16.63
CA PRO A 13 -4.75 10.47 15.17
C PRO A 13 -6.16 10.06 14.69
N PHE A 14 -7.21 10.42 15.43
CA PHE A 14 -8.56 9.87 15.17
C PHE A 14 -9.48 10.78 14.33
N LEU A 15 -9.04 11.96 13.89
CA LEU A 15 -9.84 12.88 13.07
C LEU A 15 -9.24 13.28 11.71
N THR A 16 -8.04 12.82 11.36
CA THR A 16 -7.42 13.18 10.05
C THR A 16 -7.79 12.23 8.91
N ARG A 17 -8.72 11.28 9.13
CA ARG A 17 -9.11 10.29 8.10
C ARG A 17 -9.94 10.87 6.95
N TRP A 18 -10.35 12.14 7.02
CA TRP A 18 -11.23 12.77 6.02
C TRP A 18 -10.56 13.81 5.10
N LEU A 19 -9.25 14.07 5.23
CA LEU A 19 -8.52 15.04 4.38
C LEU A 19 -7.38 14.43 3.55
N ILE A 20 -7.28 13.11 3.47
CA ILE A 20 -6.34 12.50 2.53
C ILE A 20 -7.01 12.52 1.16
N GLN A 21 -6.84 13.65 0.48
CA GLN A 21 -7.08 13.87 -0.93
C GLN A 21 -6.76 12.57 -1.68
N HIS A 22 -7.76 11.96 -2.31
CA HIS A 22 -7.55 10.94 -3.33
C HIS A 22 -6.86 11.60 -4.53
N ARG A 23 -5.57 11.93 -4.41
CA ARG A 23 -4.76 12.18 -5.60
C ARG A 23 -4.69 10.86 -6.34
N SER A 24 -5.19 10.85 -7.56
CA SER A 24 -5.44 9.67 -8.38
C SER A 24 -4.18 8.84 -8.72
N HIS A 25 -3.00 9.22 -8.23
CA HIS A 25 -1.70 8.63 -8.58
C HIS A 25 -0.98 7.92 -7.42
N SER A 26 -1.58 7.83 -6.24
CA SER A 26 -0.98 7.09 -5.13
C SER A 26 -1.43 5.62 -5.05
N LYS A 27 -2.27 5.16 -5.99
CA LYS A 27 -2.73 3.78 -6.09
C LYS A 27 -1.98 3.04 -7.19
N LEU A 28 -1.42 1.90 -6.83
CA LEU A 28 -0.73 0.98 -7.73
C LEU A 28 -1.55 -0.29 -7.90
N PHE A 29 -1.57 -0.78 -9.14
CA PHE A 29 -1.95 -2.13 -9.51
C PHE A 29 -0.70 -3.01 -9.46
N VAL A 30 -0.83 -4.19 -8.87
CA VAL A 30 0.23 -5.20 -8.80
C VAL A 30 -0.31 -6.48 -9.41
N GLY A 31 0.21 -6.88 -10.56
CA GLY A 31 -0.13 -8.11 -11.26
C GLY A 31 1.00 -9.14 -11.22
N GLY A 32 0.69 -10.38 -11.61
CA GLY A 32 1.69 -11.46 -11.64
C GLY A 32 1.97 -12.09 -10.27
N LEU A 33 1.09 -11.87 -9.29
CA LEU A 33 1.23 -12.42 -7.95
C LEU A 33 1.10 -13.95 -7.95
N SER A 34 1.72 -14.59 -6.96
CA SER A 34 1.41 -15.99 -6.67
C SER A 34 -0.04 -16.11 -6.17
N TYR A 35 -0.64 -17.27 -6.41
CA TYR A 35 -1.99 -17.55 -5.90
C TYR A 35 -2.02 -17.63 -4.37
N ASP A 36 -0.87 -17.87 -3.76
CA ASP A 36 -0.66 -17.89 -2.31
C ASP A 36 -0.26 -16.51 -1.74
N THR A 37 0.02 -15.52 -2.60
CA THR A 37 0.39 -14.18 -2.15
C THR A 37 -0.83 -13.47 -1.55
N ASN A 38 -0.69 -13.03 -0.30
CA ASN A 38 -1.74 -12.37 0.47
C ASN A 38 -1.46 -10.87 0.68
N GLU A 39 -2.46 -10.17 1.20
CA GLU A 39 -2.38 -8.75 1.56
C GLU A 39 -1.21 -8.45 2.50
N THR A 40 -0.93 -9.33 3.46
CA THR A 40 0.20 -9.18 4.40
C THR A 40 1.55 -9.17 3.67
N VAL A 41 1.75 -10.07 2.70
CA VAL A 41 3.00 -10.17 1.93
C VAL A 41 3.18 -8.92 1.06
N LEU A 42 2.12 -8.47 0.39
CA LEU A 42 2.14 -7.21 -0.34
C LEU A 42 2.45 -6.04 0.57
N LYS A 43 1.84 -5.97 1.75
CA LYS A 43 2.06 -4.87 2.69
C LYS A 43 3.51 -4.83 3.19
N ASP A 44 4.10 -5.99 3.46
CA ASP A 44 5.49 -6.09 3.92
C ASP A 44 6.46 -5.65 2.80
N ALA A 45 6.30 -6.23 1.61
CA ALA A 45 7.15 -5.91 0.46
C ALA A 45 7.06 -4.44 0.04
N PHE A 46 5.84 -3.88 -0.01
CA PHE A 46 5.62 -2.50 -0.45
C PHE A 46 5.84 -1.49 0.70
N GLY A 47 5.76 -1.91 1.96
CA GLY A 47 5.89 -1.03 3.13
C GLY A 47 7.27 -0.38 3.27
N LEU A 48 8.31 -0.99 2.69
CA LEU A 48 9.67 -0.46 2.66
C LEU A 48 9.80 0.84 1.85
N HIS A 49 8.86 1.11 0.94
CA HIS A 49 8.92 2.26 0.03
C HIS A 49 8.11 3.47 0.53
N GLY A 50 7.28 3.31 1.57
CA GLY A 50 6.58 4.40 2.24
C GLY A 50 5.28 3.97 2.93
N ASP A 51 4.56 4.94 3.48
CA ASP A 51 3.33 4.69 4.23
C ASP A 51 2.17 4.25 3.33
N ILE A 52 1.64 3.06 3.64
CA ILE A 52 0.52 2.44 2.94
C ILE A 52 -0.78 2.75 3.67
N ILE A 53 -1.76 3.31 2.95
CA ILE A 53 -3.15 3.48 3.40
C ILE A 53 -3.86 2.12 3.44
N GLY A 54 -3.64 1.30 2.42
CA GLY A 54 -4.26 -0.01 2.32
C GLY A 54 -3.72 -0.86 1.19
N VAL A 55 -3.89 -2.17 1.35
CA VAL A 55 -3.61 -3.21 0.36
C VAL A 55 -4.88 -4.02 0.12
N LYS A 56 -5.02 -4.57 -1.08
CA LYS A 56 -6.16 -5.40 -1.45
C LYS A 56 -5.72 -6.46 -2.46
N VAL A 57 -5.78 -7.74 -2.11
CA VAL A 57 -5.66 -8.83 -3.09
C VAL A 57 -7.05 -9.12 -3.65
N ILE A 58 -7.15 -9.28 -4.96
CA ILE A 58 -8.41 -9.63 -5.59
C ILE A 58 -8.50 -11.15 -5.70
N CYS A 59 -9.50 -11.70 -5.02
CA CYS A 59 -9.85 -13.11 -5.09
C CYS A 59 -11.16 -13.29 -5.86
N ASP A 60 -11.31 -14.47 -6.43
CA ASP A 60 -12.55 -14.92 -7.02
C ASP A 60 -13.61 -15.16 -5.94
N HIS A 61 -14.80 -14.58 -6.12
CA HIS A 61 -15.85 -14.60 -5.09
C HIS A 61 -16.51 -15.98 -4.93
N VAL A 62 -16.39 -16.86 -5.92
CA VAL A 62 -17.03 -18.19 -5.91
C VAL A 62 -16.05 -19.21 -5.35
N SER A 63 -14.81 -19.22 -5.85
CA SER A 63 -13.79 -20.20 -5.45
C SER A 63 -12.91 -19.74 -4.28
N GLY A 64 -12.94 -18.46 -3.93
CA GLY A 64 -12.07 -17.86 -2.91
C GLY A 64 -10.60 -17.75 -3.32
N LYS A 65 -10.22 -18.20 -4.52
CA LYS A 65 -8.83 -18.24 -4.99
C LYS A 65 -8.37 -16.86 -5.45
N SER A 66 -7.11 -16.51 -5.18
CA SER A 66 -6.50 -15.29 -5.71
C SER A 66 -6.60 -15.25 -7.23
N LYS A 67 -6.86 -14.07 -7.80
CA LYS A 67 -6.80 -13.85 -9.25
C LYS A 67 -5.39 -13.53 -9.73
N GLY A 68 -4.39 -13.55 -8.84
CA GLY A 68 -2.99 -13.26 -9.16
C GLY A 68 -2.71 -11.76 -9.33
N TYR A 69 -3.57 -10.90 -8.78
CA TYR A 69 -3.34 -9.46 -8.78
C TYR A 69 -3.97 -8.78 -7.55
N GLY A 70 -3.49 -7.58 -7.27
CA GLY A 70 -3.94 -6.77 -6.16
C GLY A 70 -3.68 -5.28 -6.39
N PHE A 71 -4.01 -4.50 -5.37
CA PHE A 71 -3.83 -3.06 -5.34
C PHE A 71 -3.13 -2.63 -4.06
N VAL A 72 -2.24 -1.65 -4.18
CA VAL A 72 -1.55 -1.01 -3.07
C VAL A 72 -1.84 0.49 -3.14
N GLN A 73 -2.28 1.07 -2.04
CA GLN A 73 -2.62 2.49 -1.93
C GLN A 73 -1.67 3.15 -0.94
N TYR A 74 -0.87 4.10 -1.41
CA TYR A 74 0.02 4.91 -0.58
C TYR A 74 -0.63 6.19 -0.11
N THR A 75 -0.07 6.76 0.97
CA THR A 75 -0.38 8.12 1.44
C THR A 75 0.19 9.19 0.51
N SER A 76 1.31 8.91 -0.15
CA SER A 76 2.05 9.83 -1.02
C SER A 76 2.26 9.26 -2.41
N GLU A 77 2.08 10.10 -3.43
CA GLU A 77 2.40 9.78 -4.83
C GLU A 77 3.91 9.54 -5.03
N ILE A 78 4.76 10.19 -4.23
CA ILE A 78 6.22 10.00 -4.29
C ILE A 78 6.57 8.57 -3.87
N ALA A 79 5.98 8.07 -2.79
CA ALA A 79 6.15 6.68 -2.33
C ALA A 79 5.63 5.69 -3.37
N ALA A 80 4.47 5.97 -3.97
CA ALA A 80 3.91 5.14 -5.04
C ALA A 80 4.83 5.08 -6.28
N ASN A 81 5.38 6.22 -6.72
CA ASN A 81 6.32 6.26 -7.85
C ASN A 81 7.62 5.51 -7.55
N LYS A 82 8.15 5.66 -6.32
CA LYS A 82 9.34 4.92 -5.87
C LYS A 82 9.08 3.41 -5.91
N ALA A 83 7.99 2.97 -5.30
CA ALA A 83 7.61 1.56 -5.29
C ALA A 83 7.39 1.02 -6.70
N LEU A 84 6.74 1.79 -7.59
CA LEU A 84 6.57 1.39 -8.99
C LEU A 84 7.92 1.14 -9.68
N LYS A 85 8.89 2.05 -9.52
CA LYS A 85 10.20 1.91 -10.17
C LYS A 85 11.05 0.77 -9.60
N GLU A 86 10.98 0.54 -8.30
CA GLU A 86 11.82 -0.45 -7.61
C GLU A 86 11.23 -1.87 -7.67
N MET A 87 9.90 -1.98 -7.67
CA MET A 87 9.18 -3.26 -7.60
C MET A 87 8.70 -3.80 -8.95
N ASP A 88 8.58 -2.97 -9.98
CA ASP A 88 8.20 -3.47 -11.31
C ASP A 88 9.25 -4.46 -11.85
N GLY A 89 8.80 -5.66 -12.21
CA GLY A 89 9.66 -6.75 -12.69
C GLY A 89 10.34 -7.59 -11.60
N GLN A 90 10.23 -7.20 -10.32
CA GLN A 90 10.82 -7.96 -9.21
C GLN A 90 10.16 -9.33 -9.02
N SER A 91 10.90 -10.27 -8.43
CA SER A 91 10.36 -11.58 -8.08
C SER A 91 9.75 -11.56 -6.67
N LEU A 92 8.45 -11.85 -6.56
CA LEU A 92 7.72 -12.04 -5.30
C LEU A 92 7.11 -13.44 -5.29
N ASP A 93 7.36 -14.22 -4.23
CA ASP A 93 6.89 -15.61 -4.11
C ASP A 93 7.21 -16.49 -5.34
N GLY A 94 8.39 -16.28 -5.94
CA GLY A 94 8.84 -17.03 -7.12
C GLY A 94 8.19 -16.61 -8.44
N ARG A 95 7.44 -15.49 -8.48
CA ARG A 95 6.87 -14.93 -9.72
C ARG A 95 7.26 -13.47 -9.92
N ASN A 96 7.53 -13.10 -11.16
CA ASN A 96 7.78 -11.70 -11.52
C ASN A 96 6.49 -10.90 -11.45
N ILE A 97 6.49 -9.86 -10.63
CA ILE A 97 5.37 -8.94 -10.48
C ILE A 97 5.47 -7.80 -11.49
N ARG A 98 4.31 -7.24 -11.84
CA ARG A 98 4.19 -6.04 -12.68
C ARG A 98 3.47 -4.96 -11.90
N VAL A 99 4.04 -3.76 -11.85
CA VAL A 99 3.51 -2.65 -11.08
C VAL A 99 3.16 -1.49 -12.01
N HIS A 100 1.90 -1.07 -11.98
CA HIS A 100 1.40 0.05 -12.78
C HIS A 100 0.56 0.99 -11.93
N TYR A 101 0.41 2.24 -12.35
CA TYR A 101 -0.60 3.11 -11.74
C TYR A 101 -2.00 2.53 -11.98
N ALA A 102 -2.80 2.45 -10.92
CA ALA A 102 -4.16 1.96 -11.02
C ALA A 102 -5.04 3.03 -11.69
N HIS A 103 -5.53 2.75 -12.90
CA HIS A 103 -6.50 3.62 -13.55
C HIS A 103 -7.85 3.54 -12.82
N LYS A 104 -8.37 4.69 -12.37
CA LYS A 104 -9.80 4.81 -12.03
C LYS A 104 -10.53 5.05 -13.35
N GLY A 105 -11.13 3.99 -13.90
CA GLY A 105 -12.20 4.14 -14.89
C GLY A 105 -13.44 4.72 -14.24
#